data_AF-A0A914PYY7-F1
#
_entry.id   AF-A0A914PYY7-F1
#
_cell.length_a   1.000
_cell.length_b   1.000
_cell.length_c   1.000
_cell.angle_alpha   90.00
_cell.angle_beta   90.00
_cell.angle_gamma   90.00
#
_symmetry.space_group_name_H-M   'P 1'
#
loop_
_entity.id
_entity.type
_entity.pdbx_description
1 polymer ?
#
loop_
_entity_poly.entity_id
_entity_poly.type
_entity_poly.pdbx_seq_one_letter_code
_entity_poly.pdbx_strand_id
1 'polypeptide(L)' 'MKDKKKIEINTDGWVQDRKLNIPTQQRDSDCGMFACKFAEYASRRAKIDFDQKHMPYFRKRMAWEIFHL' A
#
# COMPACT_ATOMS: atom_id res chain seq x y z
N MET A 1 16.81 -13.07 -14.44
CA MET A 1 16.77 -12.86 -12.96
C MET A 1 16.21 -14.13 -12.38
N LYS A 2 16.89 -14.79 -11.44
CA LYS A 2 16.41 -16.07 -10.89
C LYS A 2 15.60 -15.88 -9.60
N ASP A 3 14.51 -16.63 -9.45
CA ASP A 3 13.73 -16.66 -8.21
C ASP A 3 14.43 -17.46 -7.09
N LYS A 4 13.81 -17.55 -5.91
CA LYS A 4 14.33 -18.33 -4.77
C LYS A 4 14.46 -19.84 -5.06
N LYS A 5 13.79 -20.34 -6.10
CA LYS A 5 13.85 -21.73 -6.59
C LYS A 5 14.86 -21.90 -7.73
N LYS A 6 15.65 -20.86 -8.05
CA LYS A 6 16.65 -20.81 -9.13
C LYS A 6 16.06 -20.87 -10.55
N ILE A 7 14.78 -20.54 -10.71
CA ILE A 7 14.10 -20.51 -12.01
C ILE A 7 14.24 -19.11 -12.61
N GLU A 8 14.53 -19.01 -13.91
CA GLU A 8 14.55 -17.71 -14.60
C GLU A 8 13.16 -17.10 -14.63
N ILE A 9 13.06 -15.86 -14.16
CA ILE A 9 11.86 -15.03 -14.23
C ILE A 9 11.87 -14.34 -15.59
N ASN A 10 10.86 -14.63 -16.42
CA ASN A 10 10.60 -13.83 -17.59
C ASN A 10 9.94 -12.51 -17.18
N THR A 11 10.62 -11.40 -17.44
CA THR A 11 10.15 -10.03 -17.19
C THR A 11 9.67 -9.32 -18.45
N ASP A 12 9.55 -10.02 -19.57
CA ASP A 12 9.02 -9.47 -20.81
C ASP A 12 7.62 -8.88 -20.56
N GLY A 13 7.43 -7.62 -20.99
CA GLY A 13 6.17 -6.90 -20.80
C GLY A 13 5.94 -6.32 -19.40
N TRP A 14 6.85 -6.50 -18.44
CA TRP A 14 6.76 -5.82 -17.14
C TRP A 14 7.08 -4.35 -17.30
N VAL A 15 6.25 -3.49 -16.71
CA VAL A 15 6.43 -2.04 -16.73
C VAL A 15 6.56 -1.53 -15.31
N GLN A 16 7.57 -0.70 -15.06
CA GLN A 16 7.70 0.01 -13.80
C GLN A 16 6.84 1.29 -13.87
N ASP A 17 5.72 1.26 -13.14
CA ASP A 17 4.79 2.39 -13.06
C ASP A 17 4.99 3.18 -11.76
N ARG A 18 5.49 4.41 -11.88
CA ARG A 18 5.61 5.35 -10.77
C ARG A 18 4.41 6.28 -10.74
N LYS A 19 3.56 6.12 -9.74
CA LYS A 19 2.44 7.04 -9.51
C LYS A 19 2.93 8.34 -8.84
N LEU A 20 2.72 9.47 -9.51
CA LEU A 20 3.05 10.81 -8.98
C LEU A 20 1.82 11.53 -8.41
N ASN A 21 0.63 11.23 -8.92
CA ASN A 21 -0.63 11.86 -8.52
C ASN A 21 -1.39 10.98 -7.52
N ILE A 22 -0.75 10.67 -6.40
CA ILE A 22 -1.35 9.90 -5.30
C ILE A 22 -1.29 10.70 -4.00
N PRO A 23 -2.17 10.40 -3.03
CA PRO A 23 -2.11 11.02 -1.71
C PRO A 23 -0.74 10.80 -1.08
N THR A 24 -0.15 11.85 -0.51
CA THR A 24 1.15 11.80 0.14
C THR A 24 1.03 12.03 1.64
N GLN A 25 1.95 11.43 2.40
CA GLN A 25 2.06 11.70 3.83
C GLN A 25 2.59 13.13 4.05
N GLN A 26 2.11 13.77 5.12
CA GLN A 26 2.60 15.07 5.59
C GLN A 26 3.39 14.95 6.90
N ARG A 27 3.50 13.72 7.44
CA ARG A 27 4.23 13.39 8.66
C ARG A 27 4.95 12.07 8.50
N ASP A 28 6.16 11.98 9.04
CA ASP A 28 7.00 10.78 8.89
C ASP A 28 6.42 9.55 9.60
N SER A 29 5.65 9.75 10.66
CA SER A 29 5.03 8.65 11.40
C SER A 29 3.91 7.93 10.64
N ASP A 30 3.33 8.54 9.60
CA ASP A 30 2.19 7.99 8.84
C ASP A 30 2.63 7.07 7.67
N CYS A 31 3.93 6.90 7.41
CA CYS A 31 4.43 6.09 6.28
C CYS A 31 3.91 4.65 6.26
N GLY A 32 3.92 3.98 7.42
CA GLY A 32 3.38 2.62 7.57
C GLY A 32 1.86 2.57 7.33
N MET A 33 1.13 3.61 7.76
CA MET A 33 -0.31 3.69 7.52
C MET A 33 -0.61 3.85 6.04
N PHE A 34 0.10 4.72 5.33
CA PHE A 34 -0.03 4.87 3.88
C PHE A 34 0.30 3.55 3.16
N ALA A 35 1.37 2.86 3.54
CA ALA A 35 1.73 1.56 2.95
C ALA A 35 0.60 0.52 3.12
N CYS A 36 0.07 0.36 4.34
CA CYS A 36 -1.04 -0.55 4.59
C CYS A 36 -2.31 -0.15 3.84
N LYS A 37 -2.63 1.14 3.78
CA LYS A 37 -3.83 1.62 3.04
C LYS A 37 -3.69 1.47 1.54
N PHE A 38 -2.52 1.72 0.96
CA PHE A 38 -2.29 1.41 -0.46
C PHE A 38 -2.43 -0.08 -0.75
N ALA A 39 -1.86 -0.94 0.10
CA ALA A 39 -2.00 -2.40 -0.05
C ALA A 39 -3.47 -2.85 0.06
N GLU A 40 -4.23 -2.30 1.01
CA GLU A 40 -5.65 -2.62 1.18
C GLU A 40 -6.50 -2.17 -0.02
N TYR A 41 -6.25 -1.00 -0.60
CA TYR A 41 -6.97 -0.57 -1.80
C TYR A 41 -6.58 -1.40 -3.03
N ALA A 42 -5.29 -1.74 -3.16
CA ALA A 42 -4.79 -2.56 -4.25
C ALA A 42 -5.35 -3.99 -4.21
N SER A 43 -5.48 -4.60 -3.03
CA SER A 43 -5.97 -5.98 -2.89
C SER A 43 -7.40 -6.17 -3.39
N ARG A 44 -8.23 -5.12 -3.28
CA ARG A 44 -9.61 -5.10 -3.80
C ARG A 44 -9.78 -4.32 -5.11
N ARG A 45 -8.68 -3.92 -5.76
CA ARG A 45 -8.68 -3.11 -7.00
C ARG A 45 -9.55 -1.84 -6.90
N ALA A 46 -9.57 -1.21 -5.74
CA ALA A 46 -10.36 -0.02 -5.50
C ALA A 46 -9.62 1.27 -5.91
N LYS A 47 -10.39 2.28 -6.32
CA LYS A 47 -9.87 3.64 -6.51
C LYS A 47 -9.43 4.20 -5.17
N ILE A 48 -8.21 4.75 -5.11
CA ILE A 48 -7.71 5.46 -3.93
C ILE A 48 -8.49 6.76 -3.76
N ASP A 49 -9.19 6.90 -2.64
CA ASP A 49 -10.00 8.07 -2.28
C ASP A 49 -9.72 8.59 -0.86
N PHE A 50 -8.65 8.11 -0.22
CA PHE A 50 -8.18 8.63 1.07
C PHE A 50 -7.08 9.69 0.91
N ASP A 51 -6.77 10.37 2.00
CA ASP A 51 -5.67 11.34 2.12
C ASP A 51 -5.21 11.42 3.60
N GLN A 52 -4.31 12.36 3.88
CA GLN A 52 -3.71 12.54 5.20
C GLN A 52 -4.72 12.79 6.34
N LYS A 53 -5.88 13.43 6.09
CA LYS A 53 -6.88 13.71 7.14
C LYS A 53 -7.54 12.43 7.68
N HIS A 54 -7.46 11.32 6.95
CA HIS A 54 -8.03 10.04 7.38
C HIS A 54 -7.11 9.24 8.31
N MET A 55 -5.81 9.56 8.38
CA MET A 55 -4.83 8.78 9.15
C MET A 55 -5.18 8.60 10.64
N PRO A 56 -5.70 9.61 11.37
CA PRO A 56 -6.13 9.42 12.75
C PRO A 56 -7.23 8.36 12.92
N TYR A 57 -8.18 8.31 11.98
CA TYR A 57 -9.22 7.28 11.98
C TYR A 57 -8.64 5.90 11.62
N PHE A 58 -7.83 5.81 10.57
CA PHE A 58 -7.25 4.54 10.15
C PHE A 58 -6.36 3.92 11.21
N ARG A 59 -5.63 4.70 12.01
CA ARG A 59 -4.83 4.17 13.12
C ARG A 59 -5.69 3.48 14.17
N LYS A 60 -6.78 4.13 14.60
CA LYS A 60 -7.73 3.58 15.57
C LYS A 60 -8.41 2.33 15.02
N ARG A 61 -8.85 2.39 13.76
CA ARG A 61 -9.50 1.27 13.08
C ARG A 61 -8.55 0.08 12.93
N MET A 62 -7.32 0.30 12.49
CA MET A 62 -6.32 -0.77 12.32
C MET A 62 -5.99 -1.43 13.65
N ALA A 63 -5.85 -0.66 14.74
CA ALA A 63 -5.66 -1.26 16.06
C ALA A 63 -6.83 -2.17 16.43
N TRP A 64 -8.08 -1.71 16.23
CA TRP A 64 -9.26 -2.54 16.47
C TRP A 64 -9.28 -3.79 15.57
N GLU A 65 -9.01 -3.65 14.27
CA GLU A 65 -8.93 -4.75 13.30
C GLU A 65 -7.88 -5.79 13.72
N ILE A 66 -6.70 -5.38 14.19
CA ILE A 66 -5.65 -6.31 14.66
C ILE A 66 -6.09 -7.10 15.91
N PHE A 67 -6.86 -6.49 16.80
CA PHE A 67 -7.31 -7.17 18.03
C PHE A 67 -8.55 -8.04 17.85
N HIS A 68 -9.33 -7.86 16.78
CA HIS A 68 -10.66 -8.46 16.63
C HIS A 68 -10.88 -9.23 15.32
N LEU A 69 -9.89 -9.25 14.41
CA LEU A 69 -9.85 -10.14 13.24
C LEU A 69 -8.88 -11.30 13.50
#